data_AF-N8YIE3-F1
#
_entry.id   AF-N8YIE3-F1
#
_cell.length_a   1.000
_cell.length_b   1.000
_cell.length_c   1.000
_cell.angle_alpha   90.00
_cell.angle_beta   90.00
_cell.angle_gamma   90.00
#
_symmetry.space_group_name_H-M   'P 1'
#
loop_
_entity.id
_entity.type
_entity.pdbx_description
1 polymer ?
#
loop_
_entity_poly.entity_id
_entity_poly.type
_entity_poly.pdbx_seq_one_letter_code
_entity_poly.pdbx_strand_id
1 'polypeptide(L)'
;MIKTIVLSMAVATTAAIVTGCASKPQIHGGTRFAQAPNYYTVKSGDTLSGIANRYGMNYLDIAALNDIAPPYRIYVNQSLRLKGSASKRTTSTQTITQTAPIQRQSIQLPTQQPVAPKPVVPVVPVNPTSSNLASNLRWVKPSNGPVIQTFNLASNVKGTRYGGNEGDPVFAAANGQVVYAADGLKEYGNLVLVKHIDGYITAYAHNSKMLVKSGDNVTAGQKIAEMGSSGATRVMLEFQVRLDGKPVNPTTVLPN
;
A
#
# COMPACT_ATOMS: atom_id res chain seq x y z
N MET A 1 -81.14 -59.61 19.41
CA MET A 1 -79.73 -59.24 19.73
C MET A 1 -78.91 -59.48 18.46
N ILE A 2 -79.01 -58.70 17.38
CA ILE A 2 -78.39 -57.38 17.09
C ILE A 2 -76.88 -57.33 17.35
N LYS A 3 -76.07 -57.67 16.33
CA LYS A 3 -75.03 -56.81 15.73
C LYS A 3 -74.26 -57.55 14.62
N THR A 4 -74.64 -57.31 13.37
CA THR A 4 -73.81 -57.54 12.19
C THR A 4 -73.00 -56.27 11.93
N ILE A 5 -71.67 -56.36 12.02
CA ILE A 5 -70.74 -55.28 11.68
C ILE A 5 -70.35 -55.43 10.22
N VAL A 6 -70.76 -54.46 9.41
CA VAL A 6 -70.31 -54.25 8.03
C VAL A 6 -69.23 -53.18 8.11
N LEU A 7 -67.99 -53.49 7.71
CA LEU A 7 -66.93 -52.49 7.59
C LEU A 7 -66.42 -52.45 6.15
N SER A 8 -67.05 -51.58 5.36
CA SER A 8 -66.59 -51.18 4.03
C SER A 8 -65.50 -50.13 4.19
N MET A 9 -64.25 -50.44 3.86
CA MET A 9 -63.20 -49.43 3.67
C MET A 9 -63.13 -49.03 2.20
N ALA A 10 -63.76 -47.92 1.86
CA ALA A 10 -63.52 -47.21 0.61
C ALA A 10 -62.24 -46.36 0.77
N VAL A 11 -61.23 -46.65 -0.06
CA VAL A 11 -60.01 -45.85 -0.15
C VAL A 11 -60.34 -44.62 -1.00
N ALA A 12 -60.59 -43.48 -0.35
CA ALA A 12 -60.71 -42.20 -1.02
C ALA A 12 -59.31 -41.60 -1.24
N THR A 13 -58.76 -41.78 -2.44
CA THR A 13 -57.55 -41.08 -2.89
C THR A 13 -57.89 -39.62 -3.20
N THR A 14 -57.64 -38.72 -2.24
CA THR A 14 -57.66 -37.27 -2.45
C THR A 14 -56.35 -36.82 -3.09
N ALA A 15 -56.40 -36.55 -4.41
CA ALA A 15 -55.34 -35.85 -5.11
C ALA A 15 -55.42 -34.34 -4.77
N ALA A 16 -54.60 -33.87 -3.84
CA ALA A 16 -54.42 -32.45 -3.57
C ALA A 16 -53.51 -31.84 -4.64
N ILE A 17 -54.10 -31.15 -5.61
CA ILE A 17 -53.36 -30.33 -6.57
C ILE A 17 -52.93 -29.06 -5.84
N VAL A 18 -51.68 -29.03 -5.36
CA VAL A 18 -51.07 -27.83 -4.78
C VAL A 18 -50.65 -26.91 -5.93
N THR A 19 -51.53 -25.99 -6.31
CA THR A 19 -51.20 -24.88 -7.21
C THR A 19 -50.29 -23.92 -6.44
N GLY A 20 -48.98 -24.13 -6.55
CA GLY A 20 -47.98 -23.21 -6.03
C GLY A 20 -47.98 -21.93 -6.86
N CYS A 21 -48.49 -20.83 -6.30
CA CYS A 21 -48.22 -19.49 -6.81
C CYS A 21 -46.71 -19.23 -6.69
N ALA A 22 -45.97 -19.40 -7.78
CA ALA A 22 -44.58 -18.97 -7.88
C ALA A 22 -44.53 -17.43 -7.98
N SER A 23 -44.73 -16.76 -6.84
CA SER A 23 -44.44 -15.34 -6.71
C SER A 23 -42.92 -15.16 -6.84
N LYS A 24 -42.48 -14.51 -7.92
CA LYS A 24 -41.09 -14.08 -8.09
C LYS A 24 -40.65 -13.34 -6.83
N PRO A 25 -39.48 -13.63 -6.23
CA PRO A 25 -39.00 -12.84 -5.10
C PRO A 25 -38.78 -11.41 -5.60
N GLN A 26 -39.69 -10.52 -5.23
CA GLN A 26 -39.49 -9.09 -5.38
C GLN A 26 -38.50 -8.70 -4.28
N ILE A 27 -37.20 -8.80 -4.61
CA ILE A 27 -36.12 -8.27 -3.79
C ILE A 27 -36.31 -6.74 -3.79
N HIS A 28 -37.03 -6.22 -2.81
CA HIS A 28 -37.04 -4.80 -2.50
C HIS A 28 -35.71 -4.49 -1.81
N GLY A 29 -34.63 -4.51 -2.59
CA GLY A 29 -33.27 -4.24 -2.17
C GLY A 29 -33.05 -2.76 -1.93
N GLY A 30 -33.72 -2.19 -0.91
CA GLY A 30 -33.29 -0.91 -0.35
C GLY A 30 -31.88 -1.12 0.21
N THR A 31 -30.87 -0.54 -0.42
CA THR A 31 -29.49 -0.54 0.09
C THR A 31 -29.49 0.09 1.48
N ARG A 32 -29.46 -0.73 2.53
CA ARG A 32 -29.35 -0.25 3.91
C ARG A 32 -27.91 0.20 4.13
N PHE A 33 -27.66 1.50 3.97
CA PHE A 33 -26.37 2.10 4.32
C PHE A 33 -26.15 2.03 5.84
N ALA A 34 -24.92 1.75 6.25
CA ALA A 34 -24.56 1.84 7.66
C ALA A 34 -24.53 3.32 8.09
N GLN A 35 -24.92 3.61 9.33
CA GLN A 35 -24.81 4.96 9.88
C GLN A 35 -23.33 5.38 9.93
N ALA A 36 -22.99 6.50 9.29
CA ALA A 36 -21.61 6.98 9.24
C ALA A 36 -21.10 7.43 10.63
N PRO A 37 -19.90 7.02 11.08
CA PRO A 37 -19.26 7.61 12.25
C PRO A 37 -18.75 9.03 11.94
N ASN A 38 -18.28 9.77 12.95
CA ASN A 38 -17.66 11.10 12.73
C ASN A 38 -16.30 10.98 12.02
N TYR A 39 -15.53 9.97 12.39
CA TYR A 39 -14.22 9.66 11.84
C TYR A 39 -14.15 8.18 11.46
N TYR A 40 -13.31 7.88 10.48
CA TYR A 40 -13.01 6.53 10.02
C TYR A 40 -11.53 6.37 9.79
N THR A 41 -10.90 5.41 10.48
CA THR A 41 -9.51 5.05 10.23
C THR A 41 -9.44 4.10 9.03
N VAL A 42 -8.79 4.55 7.96
CA VAL A 42 -8.59 3.79 6.72
C VAL A 42 -7.89 2.47 7.02
N LYS A 43 -8.49 1.37 6.60
CA LYS A 43 -7.92 0.03 6.74
C LYS A 43 -7.27 -0.40 5.42
N SER A 44 -6.45 -1.45 5.50
CA SER A 44 -5.90 -2.06 4.31
C SER A 44 -7.02 -2.53 3.36
N GLY A 45 -6.89 -2.19 2.08
CA GLY A 45 -7.89 -2.51 1.05
C GLY A 45 -9.05 -1.52 0.93
N ASP A 46 -9.15 -0.53 1.81
CA ASP A 46 -10.15 0.53 1.63
C ASP A 46 -9.76 1.46 0.48
N THR A 47 -10.79 1.92 -0.22
CA THR A 47 -10.69 3.03 -1.18
C THR A 47 -11.61 4.14 -0.71
N LEU A 48 -11.32 5.39 -1.09
CA LEU A 48 -12.15 6.52 -0.70
C LEU A 48 -13.60 6.31 -1.17
N SER A 49 -13.79 5.76 -2.38
CA SER A 49 -15.09 5.35 -2.92
C SER A 49 -15.72 4.18 -2.17
N GLY A 50 -14.95 3.14 -1.81
CA GLY A 50 -15.47 2.00 -1.04
C GLY A 50 -15.95 2.38 0.36
N ILE A 51 -15.21 3.27 1.04
CA ILE A 51 -15.62 3.85 2.32
C ILE A 51 -16.89 4.69 2.14
N ALA A 52 -16.93 5.54 1.11
CA ALA A 52 -18.09 6.38 0.81
C ALA A 52 -19.37 5.55 0.57
N ASN A 53 -19.28 4.52 -0.27
CA ASN A 53 -20.39 3.62 -0.60
C ASN A 53 -20.90 2.86 0.63
N ARG A 54 -20.01 2.46 1.55
CA ARG A 54 -20.40 1.77 2.79
C ARG A 54 -21.36 2.60 3.65
N TYR A 55 -21.18 3.91 3.61
CA TYR A 55 -21.90 4.89 4.44
C TYR A 55 -22.91 5.74 3.64
N GLY A 56 -23.11 5.43 2.36
CA GLY A 56 -24.06 6.14 1.49
C GLY A 56 -23.67 7.59 1.19
N MET A 57 -22.37 7.88 1.13
CA MET A 57 -21.83 9.22 0.89
C MET A 57 -21.15 9.31 -0.48
N ASN A 58 -20.98 10.53 -0.99
CA ASN A 58 -20.15 10.78 -2.16
C ASN A 58 -18.68 10.87 -1.73
N TYR A 59 -17.79 10.18 -2.43
CA TYR A 59 -16.37 10.19 -2.15
C TYR A 59 -15.74 11.58 -2.36
N LEU A 60 -16.31 12.41 -3.25
CA LEU A 60 -15.86 13.79 -3.48
C LEU A 60 -16.13 14.69 -2.26
N ASP A 61 -17.25 14.47 -1.57
CA ASP A 61 -17.58 15.23 -0.36
C ASP A 61 -16.63 14.85 0.79
N ILE A 62 -16.32 13.55 0.93
CA ILE A 62 -15.32 13.07 1.89
C ILE A 62 -13.94 13.61 1.53
N ALA A 63 -13.58 13.65 0.24
CA ALA A 63 -12.32 14.22 -0.22
C ALA A 63 -12.20 15.69 0.19
N ALA A 64 -13.24 16.49 -0.10
CA ALA A 64 -13.28 17.91 0.25
C ALA A 64 -13.25 18.14 1.77
N LEU A 65 -13.91 17.27 2.55
CA LEU A 65 -13.92 17.36 4.01
C LEU A 65 -12.54 17.07 4.65
N ASN A 66 -11.66 16.39 3.92
CA ASN A 66 -10.34 15.96 4.39
C ASN A 66 -9.19 16.58 3.58
N ASP A 67 -9.46 17.62 2.77
CA ASP A 67 -8.49 18.31 1.92
C ASP A 67 -7.71 17.36 0.98
N ILE A 68 -8.37 16.32 0.48
CA ILE A 68 -7.76 15.30 -0.39
C ILE A 68 -7.92 15.73 -1.85
N ALA A 69 -6.82 16.15 -2.47
CA ALA A 69 -6.78 16.50 -3.89
C ALA A 69 -6.75 15.25 -4.80
N PRO A 70 -7.13 15.37 -6.09
CA PRO A 70 -6.85 14.36 -7.10
C PRO A 70 -5.38 13.92 -7.06
N PRO A 71 -5.08 12.61 -7.11
CA PRO A 71 -5.93 11.50 -7.52
C PRO A 71 -6.73 10.83 -6.38
N TYR A 72 -7.10 11.57 -5.32
CA TYR A 72 -7.92 11.10 -4.19
C TYR A 72 -7.30 9.92 -3.42
N ARG A 73 -5.98 9.94 -3.28
CA ARG A 73 -5.22 8.90 -2.60
C ARG A 73 -5.44 8.99 -1.10
N ILE A 74 -5.79 7.85 -0.50
CA ILE A 74 -5.85 7.65 0.96
C ILE A 74 -4.82 6.62 1.39
N TYR A 75 -4.36 6.73 2.63
CA TYR A 75 -3.34 5.86 3.22
C TYR A 75 -3.92 5.07 4.38
N VAL A 76 -3.45 3.85 4.59
CA VAL A 76 -3.84 3.04 5.76
C VAL A 76 -3.48 3.81 7.04
N ASN A 77 -4.35 3.69 8.06
CA ASN A 77 -4.31 4.43 9.32
C ASN A 77 -4.57 5.94 9.22
N GLN A 78 -4.82 6.47 8.02
CA GLN A 78 -5.32 7.83 7.87
C GLN A 78 -6.71 7.93 8.52
N SER A 79 -6.90 8.91 9.40
CA SER A 79 -8.22 9.22 9.96
C SER A 79 -8.96 10.13 8.99
N LEU A 80 -10.06 9.65 8.42
CA LEU A 80 -10.96 10.39 7.54
C LEU A 80 -12.16 10.89 8.32
N ARG A 81 -12.40 12.19 8.23
CA ARG A 81 -13.64 12.83 8.64
C ARG A 81 -14.75 12.42 7.69
N LEU A 82 -15.83 11.86 8.22
CA LEU A 82 -17.00 11.47 7.42
C LEU A 82 -18.21 12.37 7.72
N LYS A 83 -18.18 13.14 8.81
CA LYS A 83 -19.23 14.08 9.21
C LYS A 83 -18.66 15.44 9.62
N GLY A 84 -19.48 16.48 9.44
CA GLY A 84 -19.19 17.86 9.79
C GLY A 84 -19.00 18.73 8.54
N SER A 85 -19.29 20.03 8.65
CA SER A 85 -19.04 20.97 7.56
C SER A 85 -17.54 21.19 7.41
N ALA A 86 -17.03 21.12 6.18
CA ALA A 86 -15.72 21.66 5.84
C ALA A 86 -15.75 23.15 6.18
N SER A 87 -15.14 23.53 7.30
CA SER A 87 -14.95 24.95 7.59
C SER A 87 -13.94 25.45 6.57
N LYS A 88 -14.46 26.00 5.46
CA LYS A 88 -13.65 26.70 4.46
C LYS A 88 -12.87 27.77 5.23
N ARG A 89 -11.60 27.49 5.51
CA ARG A 89 -10.67 28.48 6.03
C ARG A 89 -10.39 29.42 4.87
N THR A 90 -11.26 30.39 4.67
CA THR A 90 -10.95 31.59 3.92
C THR A 90 -9.80 32.26 4.67
N THR A 91 -8.59 32.09 4.17
CA THR A 91 -7.47 32.96 4.51
C THR A 91 -7.81 34.36 4.02
N SER A 92 -8.46 35.14 4.90
CA SER A 92 -8.53 36.59 4.76
C SER A 92 -7.12 37.13 5.00
N THR A 93 -6.50 37.60 3.93
CA THR A 93 -5.27 38.39 4.01
C THR A 93 -5.68 39.77 4.51
N GLN A 94 -5.61 39.99 5.84
CA GLN A 94 -5.67 41.34 6.37
C GLN A 94 -4.32 42.01 6.13
N THR A 95 -4.34 43.09 5.34
CA THR A 95 -3.22 44.04 5.24
C THR A 95 -3.00 44.70 6.61
N ILE A 96 -1.89 44.34 7.25
CA ILE A 96 -1.34 45.07 8.39
C ILE A 96 -0.51 46.24 7.86
N THR A 97 -1.07 47.45 7.95
CA THR A 97 -0.32 48.69 7.82
C THR A 97 0.46 48.90 9.11
N GLN A 98 1.69 48.38 9.18
CA GLN A 98 2.61 48.67 10.28
C GLN A 98 3.69 49.64 9.81
N THR A 99 3.49 50.91 10.13
CA THR A 99 4.48 51.98 10.02
C THR A 99 5.42 51.92 11.22
N ALA A 100 6.54 51.22 11.09
CA ALA A 100 7.71 51.40 11.94
C ALA A 100 8.98 50.99 11.17
N PRO A 101 10.04 51.82 11.10
CA PRO A 101 11.28 51.45 10.43
C PRO A 101 12.01 50.35 11.24
N ILE A 102 12.36 49.26 10.56
CA ILE A 102 13.11 48.14 11.12
C ILE A 102 14.56 48.58 11.32
N GLN A 103 14.98 48.78 12.57
CA GLN A 103 16.36 49.04 12.93
C GLN A 103 17.14 47.71 12.92
N ARG A 104 18.02 47.53 11.94
CA ARG A 104 18.87 46.33 11.83
C ARG A 104 20.00 46.41 12.86
N GLN A 105 19.88 45.69 13.96
CA GLN A 105 21.03 45.37 14.81
C GLN A 105 21.75 44.16 14.22
N SER A 106 22.98 44.35 13.75
CA SER A 106 23.87 43.27 13.32
C SER A 106 24.54 42.65 14.54
N ILE A 107 24.12 41.44 14.92
CA ILE A 107 24.85 40.60 15.86
C ILE A 107 26.05 40.02 15.11
N GLN A 108 27.27 40.32 15.54
CA GLN A 108 28.49 39.74 14.98
C GLN A 108 28.57 38.26 15.38
N LEU A 109 28.63 37.40 14.38
CA LEU A 109 28.84 35.96 14.53
C LEU A 109 30.32 35.70 14.85
N PRO A 110 30.66 34.84 15.81
CA PRO A 110 32.05 34.55 16.15
C PRO A 110 32.79 33.98 14.93
N THR A 111 33.92 34.60 14.60
CA THR A 111 34.81 34.19 13.52
C THR A 111 35.50 32.89 13.88
N GLN A 112 34.98 31.77 13.37
CA GLN A 112 35.77 30.55 13.27
C GLN A 112 36.87 30.77 12.23
N GLN A 113 38.11 30.66 12.71
CA GLN A 113 39.33 30.73 11.94
C GLN A 113 39.31 29.63 10.86
N PRO A 114 39.55 29.94 9.57
CA PRO A 114 39.55 28.94 8.51
C PRO A 114 40.69 27.95 8.74
N VAL A 115 40.34 26.70 9.06
CA VAL A 115 41.28 25.58 8.97
C VAL A 115 41.52 25.32 7.49
N ALA A 116 42.78 25.42 7.05
CA ALA A 116 43.17 25.25 5.66
C ALA A 116 42.61 23.92 5.08
N PRO A 117 41.88 23.95 3.95
CA PRO A 117 41.38 22.73 3.34
C PRO A 117 42.55 21.89 2.82
N LYS A 118 42.62 20.63 3.26
CA LYS A 118 43.35 19.57 2.53
C LYS A 118 42.85 19.54 1.07
N PRO A 119 43.69 19.16 0.08
CA PRO A 119 43.30 19.14 -1.32
C PRO A 119 42.03 18.30 -1.51
N VAL A 120 40.90 18.99 -1.70
CA VAL A 120 39.64 18.38 -2.11
C VAL A 120 39.83 18.09 -3.58
N VAL A 121 40.00 16.80 -3.90
CA VAL A 121 39.78 16.30 -5.26
C VAL A 121 38.46 16.89 -5.77
N PRO A 122 38.38 17.41 -7.01
CA PRO A 122 37.16 18.06 -7.48
C PRO A 122 36.00 17.07 -7.40
N VAL A 123 35.10 17.27 -6.43
CA VAL A 123 33.79 16.62 -6.43
C VAL A 123 33.05 17.30 -7.57
N VAL A 124 33.13 16.66 -8.74
CA VAL A 124 32.27 16.97 -9.88
C VAL A 124 30.84 17.00 -9.34
N PRO A 125 30.06 18.07 -9.55
CA PRO A 125 28.65 18.04 -9.21
C PRO A 125 28.03 16.92 -10.05
N VAL A 126 27.70 15.81 -9.39
CA VAL A 126 26.77 14.83 -9.95
C VAL A 126 25.40 15.50 -9.94
N ASN A 127 25.16 16.31 -10.97
CA ASN A 127 23.81 16.50 -11.46
C ASN A 127 23.20 15.09 -11.49
N PRO A 128 22.00 14.84 -10.93
CA PRO A 128 21.27 13.66 -11.31
C PRO A 128 20.98 13.84 -12.79
N THR A 129 21.88 13.38 -13.65
CA THR A 129 21.56 13.07 -15.03
C THR A 129 20.33 12.22 -14.90
N SER A 130 19.19 12.79 -15.28
CA SER A 130 18.04 12.03 -15.73
C SER A 130 18.59 11.17 -16.86
N SER A 131 19.15 10.01 -16.52
CA SER A 131 19.54 9.05 -17.52
C SER A 131 18.24 8.69 -18.19
N ASN A 132 18.15 9.03 -19.47
CA ASN A 132 17.15 8.56 -20.40
C ASN A 132 16.62 7.19 -19.95
N LEU A 133 15.29 7.09 -19.98
CA LEU A 133 14.53 5.85 -20.07
C LEU A 133 15.28 4.83 -20.93
N ALA A 134 16.17 4.05 -20.31
CA ALA A 134 16.74 2.89 -20.96
C ALA A 134 15.60 1.88 -20.91
N SER A 135 14.95 1.77 -22.05
CA SER A 135 13.86 0.88 -22.45
C SER A 135 14.12 -0.61 -22.21
N ASN A 136 15.14 -0.98 -21.44
CA ASN A 136 15.52 -2.35 -21.16
C ASN A 136 15.60 -2.58 -19.64
N LEU A 137 14.85 -3.57 -19.17
CA LEU A 137 14.80 -3.96 -17.77
C LEU A 137 16.11 -4.67 -17.38
N ARG A 138 17.02 -3.93 -16.74
CA ARG A 138 18.29 -4.48 -16.23
C ARG A 138 18.15 -4.92 -14.79
N TRP A 139 18.37 -6.21 -14.55
CA TRP A 139 18.33 -6.82 -13.23
C TRP A 139 19.69 -6.86 -12.53
N VAL A 140 19.68 -6.66 -11.22
CA VAL A 140 20.81 -6.85 -10.31
C VAL A 140 20.36 -7.62 -9.07
N LYS A 141 21.31 -8.25 -8.37
CA LYS A 141 21.04 -8.97 -7.13
C LYS A 141 20.53 -8.00 -6.04
N PRO A 142 19.46 -8.34 -5.31
CA PRO A 142 18.89 -7.47 -4.29
C PRO A 142 19.62 -7.54 -2.94
N SER A 143 20.53 -8.51 -2.77
CA SER A 143 21.39 -8.70 -1.60
C SER A 143 22.70 -9.38 -2.02
N ASN A 144 23.76 -9.14 -1.24
CA ASN A 144 25.05 -9.83 -1.37
C ASN A 144 25.14 -11.10 -0.51
N GLY A 145 24.13 -11.37 0.30
CA GLY A 145 24.10 -12.53 1.19
C GLY A 145 23.84 -13.85 0.45
N PRO A 146 24.12 -14.99 1.10
CA PRO A 146 23.86 -16.31 0.52
C PRO A 146 22.35 -16.55 0.38
N VAL A 147 21.96 -17.27 -0.66
CA VAL A 147 20.58 -17.78 -0.79
C VAL A 147 20.37 -18.89 0.24
N ILE A 148 19.42 -18.69 1.15
CA ILE A 148 19.06 -19.66 2.21
C ILE A 148 17.76 -20.39 1.91
N GLN A 149 16.96 -19.89 0.97
CA GLN A 149 15.76 -20.56 0.50
C GLN A 149 15.42 -20.11 -0.92
N THR A 150 15.15 -21.06 -1.81
CA THR A 150 14.78 -20.79 -3.19
C THR A 150 13.27 -20.75 -3.38
N PHE A 151 12.84 -20.14 -4.48
CA PHE A 151 11.44 -20.14 -4.91
C PHE A 151 10.91 -21.56 -5.12
N ASN A 152 9.73 -21.84 -4.58
CA ASN A 152 9.03 -23.10 -4.74
C ASN A 152 7.54 -22.94 -4.41
N LEU A 153 6.69 -22.83 -5.44
CA LEU A 153 5.25 -22.67 -5.25
C LEU A 153 4.57 -23.89 -4.60
N ALA A 154 5.06 -25.11 -4.83
CA ALA A 154 4.50 -26.31 -4.21
C ALA A 154 4.69 -26.30 -2.69
N SER A 155 5.75 -25.65 -2.21
CA SER A 155 6.00 -25.42 -0.78
C SER A 155 5.54 -24.04 -0.30
N ASN A 156 4.71 -23.33 -1.08
CA ASN A 156 4.21 -21.98 -0.80
C ASN A 156 5.32 -20.92 -0.59
N VAL A 157 6.49 -21.11 -1.21
CA VAL A 157 7.61 -20.16 -1.20
C VAL A 157 7.55 -19.31 -2.47
N LYS A 158 7.09 -18.07 -2.33
CA LYS A 158 6.77 -17.16 -3.45
C LYS A 158 7.95 -16.27 -3.89
N GLY A 159 9.14 -16.51 -3.35
CA GLY A 159 10.34 -15.72 -3.63
C GLY A 159 11.63 -16.45 -3.29
N THR A 160 12.74 -15.72 -3.29
CA THR A 160 14.05 -16.20 -2.85
C THR A 160 14.43 -15.48 -1.55
N ARG A 161 14.95 -16.22 -0.57
CA ARG A 161 15.42 -15.65 0.69
C ARG A 161 16.93 -15.60 0.73
N TYR A 162 17.45 -14.45 1.13
CA TYR A 162 18.88 -14.19 1.31
C TYR A 162 19.16 -14.05 2.81
N GLY A 163 20.17 -14.76 3.30
CA GLY A 163 20.67 -14.59 4.67
C GLY A 163 21.53 -13.35 4.79
N GLY A 164 21.69 -12.83 6.00
CA GLY A 164 22.53 -11.67 6.28
C GLY A 164 22.43 -11.25 7.74
N ASN A 165 22.99 -10.09 8.04
CA ASN A 165 22.97 -9.45 9.35
C ASN A 165 22.00 -8.26 9.36
N GLU A 166 21.56 -7.87 10.55
CA GLU A 166 20.69 -6.71 10.68
C GLU A 166 21.45 -5.45 10.25
N GLY A 167 20.84 -4.62 9.42
CA GLY A 167 21.49 -3.44 8.85
C GLY A 167 22.12 -3.67 7.47
N ASP A 168 22.27 -4.93 7.03
CA ASP A 168 22.86 -5.23 5.72
C ASP A 168 22.07 -4.55 4.59
N PRO A 169 22.74 -4.04 3.54
CA PRO A 169 22.07 -3.28 2.51
C PRO A 169 21.16 -4.16 1.65
N VAL A 170 19.94 -3.66 1.41
CA VAL A 170 19.00 -4.22 0.43
C VAL A 170 18.92 -3.27 -0.77
N PHE A 171 19.09 -3.83 -1.96
CA PHE A 171 19.20 -3.08 -3.20
C PHE A 171 17.98 -3.26 -4.10
N ALA A 172 17.58 -2.19 -4.80
CA ALA A 172 16.57 -2.30 -5.85
C ALA A 172 17.11 -3.18 -7.00
N ALA A 173 16.39 -4.25 -7.30
CA ALA A 173 16.79 -5.22 -8.32
C ALA A 173 16.74 -4.65 -9.74
N ALA A 174 15.91 -3.63 -10.00
CA ALA A 174 15.83 -2.96 -11.29
C ALA A 174 15.36 -1.51 -11.13
N ASN A 175 15.48 -0.72 -12.19
CA ASN A 175 14.93 0.63 -12.26
C ASN A 175 13.40 0.59 -12.08
N GLY A 176 12.84 1.49 -11.29
CA GLY A 176 11.39 1.51 -11.08
C GLY A 176 10.92 2.60 -10.15
N GLN A 177 9.65 2.56 -9.81
CA GLN A 177 9.01 3.45 -8.85
C GLN A 177 8.55 2.65 -7.63
N VAL A 178 8.84 3.17 -6.44
CA VAL A 178 8.35 2.61 -5.18
C VAL A 178 6.85 2.84 -5.11
N VAL A 179 6.07 1.77 -5.12
CA VAL A 179 4.60 1.83 -5.00
C VAL A 179 4.13 1.62 -3.56
N TYR A 180 4.97 1.01 -2.72
CA TYR A 180 4.69 0.76 -1.30
C TYR A 180 6.00 0.77 -0.49
N ALA A 181 5.99 1.39 0.69
CA ALA A 181 7.09 1.38 1.65
C ALA A 181 6.48 1.59 3.05
N ALA A 182 6.04 0.50 3.69
CA ALA A 182 5.38 0.53 5.00
C ALA A 182 5.38 -0.86 5.65
N ASP A 183 4.86 -0.95 6.88
CA ASP A 183 4.76 -2.14 7.73
C ASP A 183 3.34 -2.76 7.76
N GLY A 184 2.43 -2.24 6.94
CA GLY A 184 1.00 -2.58 6.98
C GLY A 184 0.63 -3.99 6.48
N LEU A 185 1.60 -4.80 6.06
CA LEU A 185 1.41 -6.19 5.66
C LEU A 185 2.13 -7.12 6.63
N LYS A 186 1.41 -7.59 7.65
CA LYS A 186 1.96 -8.35 8.79
C LYS A 186 2.86 -9.53 8.38
N GLU A 187 2.50 -10.25 7.32
CA GLU A 187 3.28 -11.40 6.83
C GLU A 187 4.63 -11.02 6.20
N TYR A 188 4.81 -9.75 5.80
CA TYR A 188 6.04 -9.23 5.20
C TYR A 188 6.81 -8.28 6.11
N GLY A 189 6.23 -7.87 7.25
CA GLY A 189 6.78 -6.81 8.09
C GLY A 189 6.98 -5.51 7.30
N ASN A 190 8.11 -4.83 7.53
CA ASN A 190 8.49 -3.67 6.74
C ASN A 190 8.80 -4.09 5.31
N LEU A 191 7.99 -3.60 4.38
CA LEU A 191 7.98 -4.02 3.00
C LEU A 191 8.17 -2.83 2.08
N VAL A 192 9.08 -3.00 1.11
CA VAL A 192 9.17 -2.12 -0.05
C VAL A 192 8.65 -2.88 -1.27
N LEU A 193 7.75 -2.27 -2.04
CA LEU A 193 7.35 -2.75 -3.36
C LEU A 193 7.79 -1.75 -4.42
N VAL A 194 8.46 -2.24 -5.46
CA VAL A 194 8.90 -1.43 -6.59
C VAL A 194 8.21 -1.94 -7.85
N LYS A 195 7.49 -1.05 -8.54
CA LYS A 195 6.93 -1.30 -9.87
C LYS A 195 7.98 -0.94 -10.92
N HIS A 196 8.16 -1.83 -11.88
CA HIS A 196 9.07 -1.67 -12.99
C HIS A 196 8.30 -1.55 -14.32
N ILE A 197 9.02 -1.44 -15.42
CA ILE A 197 8.46 -1.58 -16.77
C ILE A 197 8.02 -3.03 -17.02
N ASP A 198 7.33 -3.27 -18.14
CA ASP A 198 6.90 -4.60 -18.61
C ASP A 198 6.05 -5.40 -17.61
N GLY A 199 5.30 -4.73 -16.73
CA GLY A 199 4.38 -5.36 -15.78
C GLY A 199 5.04 -5.99 -14.55
N TYR A 200 6.35 -5.80 -14.37
CA TYR A 200 7.09 -6.37 -13.23
C TYR A 200 6.87 -5.57 -11.94
N ILE A 201 6.75 -6.29 -10.82
CA ILE A 201 6.78 -5.74 -9.47
C ILE A 201 7.73 -6.59 -8.63
N THR A 202 8.63 -5.94 -7.89
CA THR A 202 9.48 -6.62 -6.90
C THR A 202 9.08 -6.26 -5.48
N ALA A 203 9.21 -7.23 -4.57
CA ALA A 203 8.95 -7.08 -3.15
C ALA A 203 10.21 -7.36 -2.34
N TYR A 204 10.50 -6.48 -1.38
CA TYR A 204 11.62 -6.58 -0.45
C TYR A 204 11.06 -6.55 0.96
N ALA A 205 10.95 -7.71 1.60
CA ALA A 205 10.30 -7.86 2.89
C ALA A 205 11.29 -8.03 4.05
N HIS A 206 10.75 -7.93 5.27
CA HIS A 206 11.43 -8.15 6.53
C HIS A 206 12.51 -7.13 6.89
N ASN A 207 12.45 -5.93 6.31
CA ASN A 207 13.48 -4.91 6.52
C ASN A 207 13.48 -4.37 7.97
N SER A 208 14.64 -4.01 8.52
CA SER A 208 14.71 -3.25 9.77
C SER A 208 14.39 -1.78 9.53
N LYS A 209 14.80 -1.23 8.38
CA LYS A 209 14.63 0.17 8.01
C LYS A 209 14.39 0.34 6.52
N MET A 210 13.51 1.26 6.15
CA MET A 210 13.27 1.67 4.76
C MET A 210 13.98 3.02 4.52
N LEU A 211 14.74 3.11 3.42
CA LEU A 211 15.46 4.33 3.02
C LEU A 211 14.74 5.10 1.90
N VAL A 212 13.63 4.54 1.43
CA VAL A 212 12.77 5.11 0.39
C VAL A 212 11.34 5.18 0.88
N LYS A 213 10.53 6.02 0.23
CA LYS A 213 9.09 6.16 0.47
C LYS A 213 8.29 5.92 -0.81
N SER A 214 6.98 5.68 -0.67
CA SER A 214 6.08 5.56 -1.81
C SER A 214 6.17 6.81 -2.71
N GLY A 215 6.26 6.58 -4.02
CA GLY A 215 6.45 7.60 -5.05
C GLY A 215 7.90 7.84 -5.46
N ASP A 216 8.89 7.41 -4.66
CA ASP A 216 10.30 7.59 -5.03
C ASP A 216 10.66 6.77 -6.27
N ASN A 217 11.45 7.34 -7.17
CA ASN A 217 12.07 6.61 -8.27
C ASN A 217 13.39 6.01 -7.77
N VAL A 218 13.64 4.75 -8.12
CA VAL A 218 14.84 4.03 -7.76
C VAL A 218 15.54 3.47 -8.99
N THR A 219 16.86 3.36 -8.90
CA THR A 219 17.71 2.78 -9.94
C THR A 219 18.20 1.39 -9.54
N ALA A 220 18.49 0.53 -10.52
CA ALA A 220 19.03 -0.80 -10.27
C ALA A 220 20.35 -0.70 -9.47
N GLY A 221 20.40 -1.38 -8.32
CA GLY A 221 21.55 -1.37 -7.42
C GLY A 221 21.52 -0.26 -6.37
N GLN A 222 20.53 0.63 -6.39
CA GLN A 222 20.35 1.63 -5.35
C GLN A 222 19.98 0.95 -4.02
N LYS A 223 20.63 1.33 -2.92
CA LYS A 223 20.23 0.90 -1.56
C LYS A 223 18.88 1.51 -1.22
N ILE A 224 17.88 0.65 -0.96
CA ILE A 224 16.50 1.07 -0.69
C ILE A 224 16.04 0.76 0.73
N ALA A 225 16.72 -0.17 1.40
CA ALA A 225 16.38 -0.61 2.74
C ALA A 225 17.60 -1.24 3.43
N GLU A 226 17.40 -1.58 4.70
CA GLU A 226 18.32 -2.35 5.54
C GLU A 226 17.63 -3.64 5.95
N MET A 227 18.34 -4.75 5.83
CA MET A 227 17.84 -6.08 6.16
C MET A 227 17.55 -6.16 7.66
N GLY A 228 16.49 -6.89 8.01
CA GLY A 228 16.11 -7.13 9.39
C GLY A 228 15.33 -8.43 9.51
N SER A 229 14.53 -8.51 10.58
CA SER A 229 13.69 -9.66 10.92
C SER A 229 12.22 -9.27 11.12
N SER A 230 11.78 -8.10 10.66
CA SER A 230 10.41 -7.63 10.90
C SER A 230 9.39 -8.62 10.31
N GLY A 231 8.52 -9.21 11.12
CA GLY A 231 7.55 -10.22 10.65
C GLY A 231 8.18 -11.57 10.27
N ALA A 232 9.46 -11.81 10.60
CA ALA A 232 10.16 -13.08 10.40
C ALA A 232 10.78 -13.57 11.72
N THR A 233 11.24 -14.83 11.73
CA THR A 233 11.90 -15.45 12.90
C THR A 233 13.42 -15.29 12.92
N ARG A 234 13.99 -14.71 11.85
CA ARG A 234 15.43 -14.45 11.70
C ARG A 234 15.67 -13.29 10.76
N VAL A 235 16.90 -12.77 10.80
CA VAL A 235 17.33 -11.74 9.86
C VAL A 235 17.49 -12.36 8.48
N MET A 236 16.74 -11.84 7.51
CA MET A 236 16.79 -12.25 6.12
C MET A 236 16.10 -11.23 5.22
N LEU A 237 16.46 -11.21 3.94
CA LEU A 237 15.63 -10.59 2.90
C LEU A 237 14.77 -11.67 2.26
N GLU A 238 13.45 -11.48 2.23
CA GLU A 238 12.59 -12.20 1.30
C GLU A 238 12.34 -11.34 0.07
N PHE A 239 12.85 -11.78 -1.08
CA PHE A 239 12.72 -11.12 -2.37
C PHE A 239 11.75 -11.86 -3.26
N GLN A 240 10.66 -11.20 -3.67
CA GLN A 240 9.70 -11.76 -4.63
C GLN A 240 9.70 -10.96 -5.92
N VAL A 241 9.51 -11.65 -7.04
CA VAL A 241 9.26 -11.05 -8.35
C VAL A 241 7.86 -11.44 -8.77
N ARG A 242 7.10 -10.47 -9.29
CA ARG A 242 5.78 -10.70 -9.86
C ARG A 242 5.71 -10.10 -11.26
N LEU A 243 5.04 -10.79 -12.15
CA LEU A 243 4.68 -10.31 -13.48
C LEU A 243 3.16 -10.33 -13.58
N ASP A 244 2.56 -9.16 -13.81
CA ASP A 244 1.10 -8.99 -13.85
C ASP A 244 0.40 -9.57 -12.61
N GLY A 245 1.05 -9.40 -11.44
CA GLY A 245 0.58 -9.87 -10.14
C GLY A 245 0.88 -11.34 -9.81
N LYS A 246 1.29 -12.16 -10.79
CA LYS A 246 1.61 -13.58 -10.59
C LYS A 246 3.06 -13.76 -10.12
N PRO A 247 3.34 -14.61 -9.10
CA PRO A 247 4.71 -14.89 -8.67
C PRO A 247 5.54 -15.52 -9.79
N VAL A 248 6.77 -15.03 -9.95
CA VAL A 248 7.77 -15.52 -10.90
C VAL A 248 9.01 -15.94 -10.10
N ASN A 249 9.68 -17.01 -10.54
CA ASN A 249 10.93 -17.44 -9.92
C ASN A 249 12.02 -16.35 -10.11
N PRO A 250 12.53 -15.72 -9.04
CA PRO A 250 13.53 -14.65 -9.15
C PRO A 250 14.80 -15.04 -9.90
N THR A 251 15.22 -16.32 -9.85
CA THR A 251 16.44 -16.77 -10.53
C THR A 251 16.34 -16.77 -12.05
N THR A 252 15.14 -16.58 -12.61
CA THR A 252 14.92 -16.49 -14.06
C THR A 252 15.15 -15.09 -14.62
N VAL A 253 15.14 -14.07 -13.76
CA VAL A 253 15.32 -12.67 -14.15
C VAL A 253 16.60 -12.07 -13.57
N LEU A 254 17.04 -12.55 -12.41
CA LEU A 254 18.27 -12.08 -11.77
C LEU A 254 19.51 -12.63 -12.51
N PRO A 255 20.61 -11.85 -12.53
CA PRO A 255 21.88 -12.37 -13.02
C PRO A 255 22.40 -13.49 -12.11
N ASN A 256 23.05 -14.49 -12.72
CA ASN A 256 23.67 -15.63 -12.03
C ASN A 256 24.74 -15.19 -11.03
#